data_AF-A0A814CSM5-F1
#
_entry.id   AF-A0A814CSM5-F1
#
_cell.length_a   1.000
_cell.length_b   1.000
_cell.length_c   1.000
_cell.angle_alpha   90.00
_cell.angle_beta   90.00
_cell.angle_gamma   90.00
#
_symmetry.space_group_name_H-M   'P 1'
#
loop_
_entity.id
_entity.type
_entity.pdbx_description
1 polymer ?
#
loop_
_entity_poly.entity_id
_entity_poly.type
_entity_poly.pdbx_seq_one_letter_code
_entity_poly.pdbx_strand_id
1 'polypeptide(L)'
;MSDMNSKNIIEEKIETIMKKTILLNIPPRLQWANDYGYCGETALQSIGLYYGAWISQKLIRDINKGEYLLQPVTSNDHREPLRTLTLLHFTYNEWDSINSPQPQFQNFCHWMKRSILRRHPVIFAIFLRYMSYEDYDHIVPAVGIQYQNEYQYDQHDKIIYHDLFDVEQIEKNLNEDEFGSTRETIDAKENANDGCLPLNVDYGIAITGIVDEDCVTLPVHLSVSEWDEPNPTYHEDPKEMLGIVTVNNLAIGCFYALLRYSSYKSVPTRGDANAFLQSNFDERHEFMATSTDYVYEDPMAILSSGSVYYRCVLIPE
;
A
#
# COMPACT_ATOMS: atom_id res chain seq x y z
N MET A 1 46.03 -3.77 -40.92
CA MET A 1 44.85 -2.87 -40.78
C MET A 1 43.57 -3.69 -40.68
N SER A 2 43.40 -4.53 -39.64
CA SER A 2 42.17 -5.32 -39.46
C SER A 2 41.77 -5.59 -38.00
N ASP A 3 42.28 -4.81 -37.04
CA ASP A 3 42.02 -5.07 -35.59
C ASP A 3 41.43 -3.88 -34.82
N MET A 4 41.05 -2.79 -35.49
CA MET A 4 40.44 -1.62 -34.83
C MET A 4 38.92 -1.53 -34.95
N ASN A 5 38.26 -2.40 -35.72
CA ASN A 5 36.81 -2.28 -35.96
C ASN A 5 35.96 -3.30 -35.19
N SER A 6 36.57 -4.27 -34.51
CA SER A 6 35.88 -5.30 -33.73
C SER A 6 35.73 -4.95 -32.25
N LYS A 7 36.56 -4.05 -31.69
CA LYS A 7 36.39 -3.55 -30.32
C LYS A 7 35.20 -2.60 -30.19
N ASN A 8 34.99 -1.71 -31.15
CA ASN A 8 33.88 -0.74 -31.10
C ASN A 8 32.49 -1.39 -31.32
N ILE A 9 32.41 -2.57 -31.94
CA ILE A 9 31.14 -3.30 -32.12
C ILE A 9 30.80 -4.16 -30.90
N ILE A 10 31.79 -4.46 -30.03
CA ILE A 10 31.58 -5.25 -28.81
C ILE A 10 31.23 -4.35 -27.62
N GLU A 11 31.72 -3.11 -27.58
CA GLU A 11 31.30 -2.13 -26.55
C GLU A 11 29.90 -1.53 -26.82
N GLU A 12 29.41 -1.62 -28.06
CA GLU A 12 28.07 -1.16 -28.47
C GLU A 12 27.05 -2.29 -28.59
N LYS A 13 27.39 -3.50 -28.09
CA LYS A 13 26.38 -4.45 -27.58
C LYS A 13 26.17 -4.15 -26.11
N ILE A 14 25.61 -2.96 -25.86
CA ILE A 14 24.94 -2.66 -24.61
C ILE A 14 23.97 -3.81 -24.39
N GLU A 15 24.30 -4.67 -23.44
CA GLU A 15 23.35 -5.54 -22.81
C GLU A 15 22.22 -4.61 -22.37
N THR A 16 21.10 -4.61 -23.09
CA THR A 16 19.86 -4.08 -22.58
C THR A 16 19.55 -4.93 -21.36
N ILE A 17 20.12 -4.57 -20.22
CA ILE A 17 19.89 -5.25 -18.94
C ILE A 17 18.40 -5.08 -18.70
N MET A 18 17.64 -6.16 -18.88
CA MET A 18 16.19 -6.12 -18.73
C MET A 18 15.88 -5.75 -17.28
N LYS A 19 15.35 -4.54 -17.07
CA LYS A 19 14.80 -4.15 -15.78
C LYS A 19 13.61 -5.07 -15.48
N LYS A 20 13.61 -5.64 -14.28
CA LYS A 20 12.49 -6.39 -13.72
C LYS A 20 11.49 -5.39 -13.14
N THR A 21 10.21 -5.72 -13.18
CA THR A 21 9.16 -4.91 -12.56
C THR A 21 8.35 -5.75 -11.60
N ILE A 22 8.17 -5.26 -10.37
CA ILE A 22 7.10 -5.71 -9.48
C ILE A 22 6.08 -4.59 -9.42
N LEU A 23 4.85 -4.91 -9.77
CA LEU A 23 3.70 -4.03 -9.60
C LEU A 23 2.65 -4.80 -8.79
N LEU A 24 2.26 -4.24 -7.66
CA LEU A 24 1.23 -4.78 -6.79
C LEU A 24 -0.13 -4.30 -7.34
N ASN A 25 -1.13 -5.18 -7.29
CA ASN A 25 -2.48 -4.85 -7.75
C ASN A 25 -3.19 -3.98 -6.70
N ILE A 26 -2.76 -2.71 -6.63
CA ILE A 26 -3.23 -1.71 -5.68
C ILE A 26 -3.82 -0.58 -6.51
N PRO A 27 -5.16 -0.39 -6.50
CA PRO A 27 -5.79 0.62 -7.33
C PRO A 27 -5.54 2.03 -6.77
N PRO A 28 -5.47 3.06 -7.63
CA PRO A 28 -5.43 4.45 -7.19
C PRO A 28 -6.71 4.81 -6.45
N ARG A 29 -6.61 5.79 -5.54
CA ARG A 29 -7.73 6.30 -4.75
C ARG A 29 -7.62 7.82 -4.64
N LEU A 30 -8.75 8.51 -4.64
CA LEU A 30 -8.79 9.97 -4.45
C LEU A 30 -8.86 10.36 -2.97
N GLN A 31 -7.94 11.20 -2.51
CA GLN A 31 -8.05 11.77 -1.17
C GLN A 31 -9.05 12.93 -1.10
N TRP A 32 -9.67 13.11 0.06
CA TRP A 32 -10.40 14.34 0.34
C TRP A 32 -9.46 15.49 0.69
N ALA A 33 -9.76 16.68 0.18
CA ALA A 33 -8.90 17.87 0.30
C ALA A 33 -9.22 18.78 1.51
N ASN A 34 -10.14 18.39 2.39
CA ASN A 34 -10.51 19.14 3.61
C ASN A 34 -9.85 18.57 4.87
N ASP A 35 -9.99 19.29 5.99
CA ASP A 35 -9.51 18.89 7.32
C ASP A 35 -8.04 18.46 7.32
N TYR A 36 -7.19 19.30 6.74
CA TYR A 36 -5.75 19.08 6.58
C TYR A 36 -5.36 17.97 5.59
N GLY A 37 -6.31 17.47 4.80
CA GLY A 37 -6.11 16.39 3.82
C GLY A 37 -6.43 15.03 4.43
N TYR A 38 -6.50 13.97 3.59
CA TYR A 38 -6.78 12.58 4.01
C TYR A 38 -5.74 11.59 3.46
N CYS A 39 -4.55 12.09 3.11
CA CYS A 39 -3.53 11.35 2.37
C CYS A 39 -3.15 10.02 3.04
N GLY A 40 -2.91 10.02 4.35
CA GLY A 40 -2.58 8.80 5.10
C GLY A 40 -3.74 7.81 5.16
N GLU A 41 -4.97 8.29 5.36
CA GLU A 41 -6.17 7.45 5.33
C GLU A 41 -6.43 6.85 3.95
N THR A 42 -6.31 7.64 2.90
CA THR A 42 -6.51 7.20 1.51
C THR A 42 -5.41 6.23 1.07
N ALA A 43 -4.15 6.45 1.47
CA ALA A 43 -3.06 5.50 1.24
C ALA A 43 -3.34 4.14 1.90
N LEU A 44 -3.82 4.16 3.14
CA LEU A 44 -4.19 2.94 3.86
C LEU A 44 -5.45 2.28 3.29
N GLN A 45 -6.45 3.05 2.84
CA GLN A 45 -7.62 2.53 2.11
C GLN A 45 -7.18 1.79 0.84
N SER A 46 -6.31 2.42 0.04
CA SER A 46 -5.78 1.84 -1.20
C SER A 46 -5.02 0.54 -0.94
N ILE A 47 -4.13 0.52 0.06
CA ILE A 47 -3.42 -0.71 0.45
C ILE A 47 -4.34 -1.76 1.08
N GLY A 48 -5.39 -1.36 1.80
CA GLY A 48 -6.37 -2.26 2.37
C GLY A 48 -7.00 -3.18 1.30
N LEU A 49 -7.25 -2.64 0.11
CA LEU A 49 -7.76 -3.39 -1.03
C LEU A 49 -6.82 -4.53 -1.44
N TYR A 50 -5.50 -4.31 -1.37
CA TYR A 50 -4.48 -5.34 -1.58
C TYR A 50 -4.56 -6.48 -0.57
N TYR A 51 -5.19 -6.27 0.58
CA TYR A 51 -5.34 -7.27 1.63
C TYR A 51 -6.81 -7.69 1.84
N GLY A 52 -7.63 -7.47 0.82
CA GLY A 52 -9.03 -7.90 0.82
C GLY A 52 -9.89 -7.10 1.78
N ALA A 53 -9.58 -5.82 1.99
CA ALA A 53 -10.31 -4.94 2.88
C ALA A 53 -10.69 -3.61 2.20
N TRP A 54 -11.98 -3.26 2.25
CA TRP A 54 -12.45 -1.89 2.04
C TRP A 54 -12.56 -1.20 3.40
N ILE A 55 -12.02 0.01 3.52
CA ILE A 55 -12.08 0.82 4.75
C ILE A 55 -12.23 2.27 4.33
N SER A 56 -13.31 2.93 4.74
CA SER A 56 -13.54 4.34 4.41
C SER A 56 -12.46 5.26 4.99
N GLN A 57 -12.15 6.36 4.30
CA GLN A 57 -11.19 7.36 4.77
C GLN A 57 -11.60 7.90 6.14
N LYS A 58 -12.90 8.16 6.31
CA LYS A 58 -13.47 8.64 7.58
C LYS A 58 -13.30 7.64 8.72
N LEU A 59 -13.52 6.35 8.47
CA LEU A 59 -13.39 5.32 9.51
C LEU A 59 -11.93 5.19 9.97
N ILE A 60 -10.97 5.26 9.05
CA ILE A 60 -9.54 5.23 9.40
C ILE A 60 -9.21 6.42 10.31
N ARG A 61 -9.63 7.63 9.92
CA ARG A 61 -9.46 8.85 10.73
C ARG A 61 -10.09 8.74 12.12
N ASP A 62 -11.29 8.19 12.20
CA ASP A 62 -12.01 8.02 13.48
C ASP A 62 -11.32 7.03 14.41
N ILE A 63 -10.80 5.92 13.88
CA ILE A 63 -10.01 4.96 14.65
C ILE A 63 -8.71 5.60 15.12
N ASN A 64 -8.07 6.38 14.24
CA ASN A 64 -6.84 7.09 14.54
C ASN A 64 -7.02 8.32 15.44
N LYS A 65 -8.28 8.71 15.71
CA LYS A 65 -8.65 9.89 16.52
C LYS A 65 -8.10 11.20 15.94
N GLY A 66 -7.98 11.28 14.62
CA GLY A 66 -7.40 12.42 13.91
C GLY A 66 -6.67 11.99 12.64
N GLU A 67 -6.05 12.95 11.97
CA GLU A 67 -5.26 12.74 10.75
C GLU A 67 -4.23 11.62 10.90
N TYR A 68 -4.18 10.72 9.92
CA TYR A 68 -3.21 9.63 9.89
C TYR A 68 -1.83 10.13 9.44
N LEU A 69 -0.97 10.45 10.40
CA LEU A 69 0.42 10.89 10.18
C LEU A 69 1.43 9.78 10.45
N LEU A 70 2.61 9.88 9.82
CA LEU A 70 3.71 8.92 9.93
C LEU A 70 4.81 9.32 10.92
N GLN A 71 4.81 10.58 11.38
CA GLN A 71 5.78 11.03 12.37
C GLN A 71 5.54 10.35 13.73
N PRO A 72 6.62 10.10 14.52
CA PRO A 72 6.49 9.56 15.86
C PRO A 72 5.54 10.37 16.75
N VAL A 73 4.66 9.66 17.46
CA VAL A 73 3.69 10.24 18.39
C VAL A 73 4.43 10.87 19.57
N THR A 74 4.18 12.15 19.84
CA THR A 74 4.70 12.83 21.03
C THR A 74 3.74 12.67 22.22
N SER A 75 4.17 12.99 23.45
CA SER A 75 3.34 12.81 24.65
C SER A 75 2.01 13.59 24.65
N ASN A 76 1.88 14.60 23.80
CA ASN A 76 0.67 15.42 23.66
C ASN A 76 -0.16 15.06 22.42
N ASP A 77 0.30 14.08 21.65
CA ASP A 77 -0.39 13.60 20.46
C ASP A 77 -1.24 12.39 20.83
N HIS A 78 -2.54 12.49 20.58
CA HIS A 78 -3.51 11.43 20.85
C HIS A 78 -3.70 10.48 19.66
N ARG A 79 -3.06 10.78 18.52
CA ARG A 79 -3.06 9.93 17.32
C ARG A 79 -2.17 8.72 17.56
N GLU A 80 -2.56 7.59 17.00
CA GLU A 80 -1.86 6.33 17.23
C GLU A 80 -1.80 5.52 15.92
N PRO A 81 -1.03 5.94 14.90
CA PRO A 81 -1.06 5.33 13.56
C PRO A 81 -0.79 3.82 13.59
N LEU A 82 0.20 3.39 14.37
CA LEU A 82 0.52 1.96 14.54
C LEU A 82 -0.59 1.18 15.28
N ARG A 83 -1.29 1.85 16.22
CA ARG A 83 -2.45 1.26 16.89
C ARG A 83 -3.62 1.14 15.93
N THR A 84 -3.82 2.10 15.04
CA THR A 84 -4.82 2.05 13.97
C THR A 84 -4.60 0.84 13.08
N LEU A 85 -3.36 0.60 12.61
CA LEU A 85 -3.02 -0.61 11.84
C LEU A 85 -3.33 -1.89 12.62
N THR A 86 -2.98 -1.92 13.91
CA THR A 86 -3.26 -3.07 14.79
C THR A 86 -4.76 -3.32 14.94
N LEU A 87 -5.57 -2.26 15.11
CA LEU A 87 -7.02 -2.38 15.23
C LEU A 87 -7.68 -2.81 13.92
N LEU A 88 -7.12 -2.40 12.79
CA LEU A 88 -7.56 -2.80 11.45
C LEU A 88 -7.02 -4.17 11.00
N HIS A 89 -6.30 -4.87 11.90
CA HIS A 89 -5.74 -6.20 11.69
C HIS A 89 -4.70 -6.28 10.56
N PHE A 90 -3.87 -5.26 10.43
CA PHE A 90 -2.69 -5.29 9.57
C PHE A 90 -1.43 -5.63 10.37
N THR A 91 -0.55 -6.42 9.77
CA THR A 91 0.85 -6.53 10.21
C THR A 91 1.69 -5.50 9.47
N TYR A 92 2.73 -4.98 10.11
CA TYR A 92 3.53 -3.89 9.54
C TYR A 92 4.98 -3.93 10.00
N ASN A 93 5.83 -3.23 9.25
CA ASN A 93 7.18 -2.85 9.62
C ASN A 93 7.36 -1.35 9.40
N GLU A 94 7.62 -0.61 10.47
CA GLU A 94 7.88 0.83 10.42
C GLU A 94 9.36 1.10 10.14
N TRP A 95 9.64 2.16 9.39
CA TRP A 95 10.98 2.72 9.23
C TRP A 95 11.42 3.42 10.52
N ASP A 96 12.59 3.07 11.05
CA ASP A 96 13.15 3.69 12.27
C ASP A 96 13.79 5.04 11.96
N SER A 97 12.95 6.07 11.80
CA SER A 97 13.38 7.44 11.49
C SER A 97 14.20 8.09 12.59
N ILE A 98 14.14 7.57 13.83
CA ILE A 98 14.85 8.14 14.99
C ILE A 98 16.30 7.66 15.04
N ASN A 99 16.53 6.36 14.84
CA ASN A 99 17.87 5.76 15.00
C ASN A 99 18.61 5.53 13.68
N SER A 100 17.99 5.82 12.53
CA SER A 100 18.62 5.63 11.22
C SER A 100 19.74 6.65 10.96
N PRO A 101 20.87 6.23 10.35
CA PRO A 101 21.96 7.13 9.98
C PRO A 101 21.53 8.25 9.04
N GLN A 102 22.12 9.42 9.22
CA GLN A 102 21.92 10.62 8.39
C GLN A 102 22.97 10.72 7.27
N PRO A 103 22.62 11.18 6.05
CA PRO A 103 21.26 11.40 5.55
C PRO A 103 20.49 10.07 5.37
N GLN A 104 19.17 10.07 5.59
CA GLN A 104 18.36 8.85 5.55
C GLN A 104 17.98 8.39 4.14
N PHE A 105 17.89 9.30 3.17
CA PHE A 105 17.31 9.08 1.84
C PHE A 105 17.71 7.74 1.19
N GLN A 106 19.02 7.47 1.05
CA GLN A 106 19.49 6.25 0.39
C GLN A 106 19.11 4.99 1.17
N ASN A 107 19.25 5.02 2.50
CA ASN A 107 18.90 3.88 3.36
C ASN A 107 17.38 3.64 3.35
N PHE A 108 16.59 4.70 3.35
CA PHE A 108 15.14 4.64 3.25
C PHE A 108 14.69 4.07 1.89
N CYS A 109 15.24 4.58 0.78
CA CYS A 109 14.97 4.06 -0.57
C CYS A 109 15.31 2.57 -0.68
N HIS A 110 16.44 2.15 -0.10
CA HIS A 110 16.81 0.74 -0.05
C HIS A 110 15.83 -0.10 0.79
N TRP A 111 15.39 0.41 1.94
CA TRP A 111 14.38 -0.23 2.76
C TRP A 111 13.04 -0.38 2.03
N MET A 112 12.54 0.69 1.39
CA MET A 112 11.31 0.67 0.59
C MET A 112 11.41 -0.37 -0.54
N LYS A 113 12.51 -0.35 -1.30
CA LYS A 113 12.79 -1.35 -2.34
C LYS A 113 12.68 -2.77 -1.78
N ARG A 114 13.33 -3.07 -0.66
CA ARG A 114 13.31 -4.39 -0.03
C ARG A 114 11.91 -4.80 0.45
N SER A 115 11.07 -3.85 0.84
CA SER A 115 9.66 -4.10 1.19
C SER A 115 8.85 -4.47 -0.05
N ILE A 116 8.92 -3.67 -1.12
CA ILE A 116 8.18 -3.93 -2.36
C ILE A 116 8.64 -5.24 -3.04
N LEU A 117 9.94 -5.56 -3.01
CA LEU A 117 10.45 -6.84 -3.50
C LEU A 117 9.83 -8.06 -2.79
N ARG A 118 9.38 -7.89 -1.53
CA ARG A 118 8.65 -8.90 -0.75
C ARG A 118 7.13 -8.80 -0.91
N ARG A 119 6.66 -7.97 -1.83
CA ARG A 119 5.23 -7.68 -2.07
C ARG A 119 4.54 -7.02 -0.87
N HIS A 120 5.29 -6.25 -0.09
CA HIS A 120 4.76 -5.43 0.99
C HIS A 120 4.68 -3.98 0.50
N PRO A 121 3.48 -3.43 0.23
CA PRO A 121 3.34 -2.03 -0.13
C PRO A 121 3.80 -1.12 1.02
N VAL A 122 4.25 0.08 0.68
CA VAL A 122 4.79 1.04 1.65
C VAL A 122 3.98 2.33 1.61
N ILE A 123 3.49 2.77 2.75
CA ILE A 123 2.99 4.13 2.92
C ILE A 123 4.18 5.01 3.29
N PHE A 124 4.43 6.11 2.59
CA PHE A 124 5.59 6.96 2.84
C PHE A 124 5.28 8.44 2.67
N ALA A 125 6.08 9.27 3.34
CA ALA A 125 5.95 10.72 3.34
C ALA A 125 6.78 11.37 2.22
N ILE A 126 6.26 12.45 1.63
CA ILE A 126 6.95 13.27 0.62
C ILE A 126 6.73 14.77 0.87
N PHE A 127 7.68 15.58 0.39
CA PHE A 127 7.49 17.01 0.18
C PHE A 127 6.73 17.28 -1.10
N LEU A 128 5.89 18.31 -1.07
CA LEU A 128 5.26 18.93 -2.23
C LEU A 128 5.79 20.35 -2.43
N ARG A 129 5.73 20.80 -3.68
CA ARG A 129 6.07 22.18 -4.04
C ARG A 129 5.13 23.18 -3.38
N TYR A 130 5.66 24.33 -2.95
CA TYR A 130 4.93 25.46 -2.35
C TYR A 130 4.20 25.17 -1.03
N MET A 131 4.44 24.01 -0.44
CA MET A 131 4.04 23.68 0.92
C MET A 131 5.19 23.94 1.89
N SER A 132 4.91 23.98 3.19
CA SER A 132 5.86 24.47 4.19
C SER A 132 5.84 23.70 5.51
N TYR A 133 5.28 22.49 5.53
CA TYR A 133 5.41 21.64 6.70
C TYR A 133 6.87 21.20 6.84
N GLU A 134 7.37 21.21 8.08
CA GLU A 134 8.79 21.02 8.37
C GLU A 134 9.26 19.61 7.98
N ASP A 135 8.47 18.60 8.34
CA ASP A 135 8.83 17.18 8.16
C ASP A 135 8.45 16.63 6.78
N TYR A 136 7.21 16.86 6.33
CA TYR A 136 6.68 16.44 5.03
C TYR A 136 5.29 17.06 4.78
N ASP A 137 4.80 17.02 3.53
CA ASP A 137 3.53 17.66 3.15
C ASP A 137 2.43 16.67 2.72
N HIS A 138 2.81 15.45 2.32
CA HIS A 138 1.88 14.48 1.75
C HIS A 138 2.31 13.04 2.03
N ILE A 139 1.35 12.12 2.05
CA ILE A 139 1.57 10.69 2.30
C ILE A 139 1.01 9.90 1.13
N VAL A 140 1.80 8.98 0.58
CA VAL A 140 1.45 8.22 -0.64
C VAL A 140 1.76 6.73 -0.51
N PRO A 141 1.03 5.84 -1.19
CA PRO A 141 1.33 4.41 -1.24
C PRO A 141 2.28 4.08 -2.41
N ALA A 142 3.44 3.51 -2.09
CA ALA A 142 4.28 2.81 -3.06
C ALA A 142 3.66 1.45 -3.40
N VAL A 143 3.46 1.22 -4.70
CA VAL A 143 2.76 0.07 -5.25
C VAL A 143 3.64 -0.78 -6.16
N GLY A 144 4.85 -0.32 -6.49
CA GLY A 144 5.73 -1.09 -7.36
C GLY A 144 7.15 -0.56 -7.42
N ILE A 145 8.01 -1.33 -8.10
CA ILE A 145 9.39 -0.97 -8.36
C ILE A 145 9.89 -1.58 -9.67
N GLN A 146 10.61 -0.80 -10.46
CA GLN A 146 11.43 -1.27 -11.57
C GLN A 146 12.89 -1.35 -11.11
N TYR A 147 13.53 -2.50 -11.23
CA TYR A 147 14.85 -2.73 -10.66
C TYR A 147 15.72 -3.66 -11.50
N GLN A 148 17.03 -3.62 -11.26
CA GLN A 148 17.98 -4.57 -11.85
C GLN A 148 18.52 -5.58 -10.83
N ASN A 149 18.96 -5.09 -9.67
CA ASN A 149 19.55 -5.91 -8.60
C ASN A 149 18.59 -6.02 -7.42
N GLU A 150 18.42 -7.20 -6.81
CA GLU A 150 17.50 -7.38 -5.67
C GLU A 150 18.13 -7.02 -4.32
N TYR A 151 19.46 -7.00 -4.23
CA TYR A 151 20.19 -7.01 -2.96
C TYR A 151 20.83 -5.68 -2.59
N GLN A 152 21.01 -4.78 -3.55
CA GLN A 152 21.71 -3.51 -3.38
C GLN A 152 20.83 -2.35 -3.80
N TYR A 153 20.99 -1.20 -3.15
CA TYR A 153 20.43 0.05 -3.66
C TYR A 153 21.01 0.36 -5.05
N ASP A 154 20.16 0.83 -5.96
CA ASP A 154 20.56 1.37 -7.25
C ASP A 154 19.74 2.63 -7.50
N GLN A 155 20.44 3.74 -7.75
CA GLN A 155 19.84 5.05 -7.97
C GLN A 155 19.05 5.15 -9.29
N HIS A 156 19.20 4.17 -10.18
CA HIS A 156 18.45 4.06 -11.44
C HIS A 156 17.23 3.12 -11.33
N ASP A 157 17.01 2.49 -10.18
CA ASP A 157 15.74 1.82 -9.93
C ASP A 157 14.64 2.88 -9.83
N LYS A 158 13.43 2.51 -10.23
CA LYS A 158 12.27 3.41 -10.15
C LYS A 158 11.25 2.91 -9.17
N ILE A 159 10.87 3.73 -8.21
CA ILE A 159 9.67 3.47 -7.40
C ILE A 159 8.42 3.86 -8.20
N ILE A 160 7.34 3.11 -8.01
CA ILE A 160 6.03 3.37 -8.60
C ILE A 160 5.04 3.60 -7.45
N TYR A 161 4.32 4.72 -7.45
CA TYR A 161 3.35 5.08 -6.42
C TYR A 161 2.13 5.81 -7.00
N HIS A 162 1.06 5.88 -6.23
CA HIS A 162 -0.11 6.72 -6.54
C HIS A 162 -0.01 8.03 -5.76
N ASP A 163 -0.27 9.17 -6.40
CA ASP A 163 -0.21 10.49 -5.76
C ASP A 163 -1.47 10.84 -4.97
N LEU A 164 -2.53 10.03 -5.08
CA LEU A 164 -3.83 10.20 -4.45
C LEU A 164 -4.64 11.41 -4.93
N PHE A 165 -4.22 12.05 -6.02
CA PHE A 165 -4.93 13.14 -6.69
C PHE A 165 -5.49 12.69 -8.05
N ASP A 166 -4.87 11.70 -8.69
CA ASP A 166 -5.31 11.16 -9.98
C ASP A 166 -5.22 9.61 -10.00
N VAL A 167 -5.66 9.02 -11.10
CA VAL A 167 -5.59 7.57 -11.37
C VAL A 167 -4.24 7.13 -11.95
N GLU A 168 -3.41 8.09 -12.40
CA GLU A 168 -2.11 7.80 -12.99
C GLU A 168 -1.06 7.44 -11.93
N GLN A 169 -0.16 6.53 -12.30
CA GLN A 169 0.98 6.16 -11.47
C GLN A 169 2.13 7.13 -11.71
N ILE A 170 2.79 7.51 -10.63
CA ILE A 170 4.04 8.25 -10.69
C ILE A 170 5.20 7.26 -10.64
N GLU A 171 6.18 7.48 -11.52
CA GLU A 171 7.47 6.80 -11.48
C GLU A 171 8.59 7.78 -11.15
N LYS A 172 9.45 7.47 -10.18
CA LYS A 172 10.63 8.26 -9.86
C LYS A 172 11.85 7.38 -9.74
N ASN A 173 12.96 7.76 -10.39
CA ASN A 173 14.24 7.10 -10.09
C ASN A 173 14.64 7.37 -8.62
N LEU A 174 15.21 6.37 -7.96
CA LEU A 174 15.67 6.45 -6.57
C LEU A 174 16.97 7.25 -6.44
N ASN A 175 17.07 8.45 -7.03
CA ASN A 175 18.22 9.32 -6.91
C ASN A 175 17.83 10.69 -6.34
N GLU A 176 18.81 11.39 -5.76
CA GLU A 176 18.58 12.68 -5.12
C GLU A 176 18.19 13.77 -6.12
N ASP A 177 18.68 13.73 -7.36
CA ASP A 177 18.40 14.75 -8.38
C ASP A 177 16.92 14.75 -8.80
N GLU A 178 16.30 13.57 -8.86
CA GLU A 178 14.90 13.41 -9.27
C GLU A 178 13.95 13.32 -8.08
N PHE A 179 14.28 12.52 -7.07
CA PHE A 179 13.33 12.14 -6.02
C PHE A 179 13.69 12.63 -4.63
N GLY A 180 14.95 12.99 -4.35
CA GLY A 180 15.33 13.55 -3.05
C GLY A 180 15.22 15.07 -3.01
N SER A 181 14.84 15.69 -1.90
CA SER A 181 14.94 17.14 -1.74
C SER A 181 15.06 17.57 -0.28
N THR A 182 15.59 18.77 -0.07
CA THR A 182 15.41 19.53 1.19
C THR A 182 14.22 20.47 1.07
N ARG A 183 13.80 21.04 2.21
CA ARG A 183 12.73 22.04 2.24
C ARG A 183 13.12 23.32 1.51
N GLU A 184 14.41 23.64 1.48
CA GLU A 184 14.97 24.81 0.82
C GLU A 184 15.06 24.66 -0.71
N THR A 185 15.16 23.44 -1.22
CA THR A 185 15.48 23.18 -2.64
C THR A 185 14.30 22.72 -3.49
N ILE A 186 13.24 22.22 -2.86
CA ILE A 186 12.09 21.61 -3.54
C ILE A 186 11.32 22.57 -4.45
N ASP A 187 11.20 23.86 -4.09
CA ASP A 187 10.49 24.84 -4.93
C ASP A 187 11.20 25.15 -6.25
N ALA A 188 12.50 24.84 -6.32
CA ALA A 188 13.32 24.98 -7.52
C ALA A 188 13.31 23.73 -8.42
N LYS A 189 12.75 22.60 -7.96
CA LYS A 189 12.70 21.35 -8.74
C LYS A 189 11.54 21.35 -9.73
N GLU A 190 11.81 20.99 -10.97
CA GLU A 190 10.83 20.97 -12.05
C GLU A 190 9.71 19.94 -11.82
N ASN A 191 10.06 18.76 -11.29
CA ASN A 191 9.13 17.64 -11.07
C ASN A 191 8.69 17.49 -9.59
N ALA A 192 8.70 18.60 -8.83
CA ALA A 192 8.33 18.62 -7.42
C ALA A 192 6.83 18.48 -7.16
N ASN A 193 5.99 18.63 -8.19
CA ASN A 193 4.54 18.48 -8.05
C ASN A 193 4.15 17.03 -7.79
N ASP A 194 4.87 16.07 -8.37
CA ASP A 194 4.68 14.64 -8.08
C ASP A 194 5.33 14.24 -6.74
N GLY A 195 6.01 15.20 -6.10
CA GLY A 195 6.65 15.09 -4.80
C GLY A 195 8.06 14.50 -4.78
N CYS A 196 8.74 14.73 -3.67
CA CYS A 196 10.11 14.28 -3.40
C CYS A 196 10.24 13.77 -1.96
N LEU A 197 11.04 12.74 -1.75
CA LEU A 197 11.46 12.32 -0.42
C LEU A 197 12.33 13.39 0.25
N PRO A 198 12.20 13.60 1.57
CA PRO A 198 13.18 14.35 2.33
C PRO A 198 14.58 13.74 2.22
N LEU A 199 15.64 14.56 2.13
CA LEU A 199 17.01 14.03 2.14
C LEU A 199 17.46 13.54 3.53
N ASN A 200 16.96 14.18 4.59
CA ASN A 200 17.48 14.01 5.95
C ASN A 200 16.66 13.02 6.78
N VAL A 201 15.36 13.28 6.98
CA VAL A 201 14.50 12.47 7.83
C VAL A 201 13.33 11.95 7.00
N ASP A 202 13.27 10.64 6.84
CA ASP A 202 12.22 9.97 6.07
C ASP A 202 11.21 9.30 7.02
N TYR A 203 9.97 9.14 6.57
CA TYR A 203 8.92 8.45 7.30
C TYR A 203 8.22 7.44 6.39
N GLY A 204 8.01 6.22 6.89
CA GLY A 204 7.32 5.19 6.13
C GLY A 204 6.94 3.96 6.94
N ILE A 205 5.89 3.28 6.49
CA ILE A 205 5.42 2.02 7.07
C ILE A 205 5.14 1.03 5.93
N ALA A 206 5.83 -0.10 5.95
CA ALA A 206 5.51 -1.22 5.08
C ALA A 206 4.35 -2.02 5.71
N ILE A 207 3.24 -2.16 5.00
CA ILE A 207 2.17 -3.07 5.39
C ILE A 207 2.54 -4.45 4.87
N THR A 208 2.71 -5.42 5.78
CA THR A 208 3.32 -6.71 5.46
C THR A 208 2.31 -7.83 5.30
N GLY A 209 1.05 -7.59 5.68
CA GLY A 209 0.04 -8.64 5.70
C GLY A 209 -1.16 -8.29 6.57
N ILE A 210 -1.97 -9.31 6.81
CA ILE A 210 -3.05 -9.30 7.77
C ILE A 210 -2.63 -10.08 9.02
N VAL A 211 -3.24 -9.76 10.16
CA VAL A 211 -3.04 -10.55 11.38
C VAL A 211 -3.78 -11.89 11.23
N ASP A 212 -3.00 -12.96 11.15
CA ASP A 212 -3.42 -14.35 11.09
C ASP A 212 -2.37 -15.19 11.83
N GLU A 213 -2.47 -15.23 13.17
CA GLU A 213 -1.43 -15.79 14.06
C GLU A 213 -1.12 -17.26 13.77
N ASP A 214 -2.10 -18.01 13.26
CA ASP A 214 -2.00 -19.44 12.95
C ASP A 214 -1.77 -19.71 11.46
N CYS A 215 -1.68 -18.66 10.63
CA CYS A 215 -1.39 -18.73 9.19
C CYS A 215 -2.35 -19.67 8.43
N VAL A 216 -3.65 -19.60 8.72
CA VAL A 216 -4.68 -20.48 8.14
C VAL A 216 -5.46 -19.83 6.99
N THR A 217 -5.29 -18.52 6.80
CA THR A 217 -5.95 -17.76 5.75
C THR A 217 -5.11 -17.70 4.47
N LEU A 218 -5.79 -17.63 3.33
CA LEU A 218 -5.16 -17.42 2.03
C LEU A 218 -5.11 -15.94 1.67
N PRO A 219 -4.17 -15.52 0.78
CA PRO A 219 -4.16 -14.17 0.25
C PRO A 219 -5.46 -13.84 -0.48
N VAL A 220 -6.05 -12.70 -0.12
CA VAL A 220 -7.26 -12.16 -0.74
C VAL A 220 -7.00 -10.72 -1.18
N HIS A 221 -7.40 -10.39 -2.40
CA HIS A 221 -7.37 -9.05 -2.97
C HIS A 221 -8.80 -8.61 -3.28
N LEU A 222 -9.08 -7.32 -3.10
CA LEU A 222 -10.36 -6.69 -3.41
C LEU A 222 -10.16 -5.58 -4.44
N SER A 223 -11.00 -5.55 -5.46
CA SER A 223 -11.21 -4.38 -6.31
C SER A 223 -12.63 -3.87 -6.10
N VAL A 224 -12.80 -2.54 -6.13
CA VAL A 224 -14.11 -1.88 -6.04
C VAL A 224 -14.40 -1.07 -7.30
N SER A 225 -15.67 -0.88 -7.63
CA SER A 225 -16.09 -0.22 -8.88
C SER A 225 -15.77 1.27 -8.98
N GLU A 226 -15.76 1.97 -7.86
CA GLU A 226 -15.48 3.41 -7.79
C GLU A 226 -14.04 3.62 -7.35
N TRP A 227 -13.36 4.68 -7.82
CA TRP A 227 -12.00 5.03 -7.42
C TRP A 227 -11.96 6.18 -6.39
N ASP A 228 -13.06 6.91 -6.23
CA ASP A 228 -13.27 7.96 -5.24
C ASP A 228 -14.30 7.53 -4.17
N GLU A 229 -14.38 8.29 -3.08
CA GLU A 229 -15.34 8.08 -1.99
C GLU A 229 -16.13 9.38 -1.79
N PRO A 230 -17.47 9.35 -1.66
CA PRO A 230 -18.25 10.53 -1.28
C PRO A 230 -17.80 11.13 0.05
N ASN A 231 -17.65 12.45 0.11
CA ASN A 231 -17.15 13.15 1.29
C ASN A 231 -18.28 13.55 2.27
N PRO A 232 -18.38 12.90 3.44
CA PRO A 232 -19.45 13.18 4.40
C PRO A 232 -19.35 14.57 5.02
N THR A 233 -18.18 15.21 4.99
CA THR A 233 -17.97 16.58 5.51
C THR A 233 -18.72 17.60 4.65
N TYR A 234 -18.88 17.31 3.36
CA TYR A 234 -19.68 18.11 2.44
C TYR A 234 -21.11 17.60 2.28
N HIS A 235 -21.56 16.73 3.20
CA HIS A 235 -22.89 16.13 3.19
C HIS A 235 -23.19 15.30 1.94
N GLU A 236 -22.17 14.72 1.33
CA GLU A 236 -22.36 13.76 0.24
C GLU A 236 -22.85 12.42 0.80
N ASP A 237 -23.84 11.83 0.14
CA ASP A 237 -24.39 10.54 0.56
C ASP A 237 -23.44 9.39 0.22
N PRO A 238 -23.28 8.40 1.11
CA PRO A 238 -22.55 7.18 0.79
C PRO A 238 -23.12 6.47 -0.45
N LYS A 239 -22.23 5.86 -1.24
CA LYS A 239 -22.58 5.10 -2.43
C LYS A 239 -22.42 3.61 -2.21
N GLU A 240 -23.24 2.83 -2.89
CA GLU A 240 -23.05 1.40 -3.04
C GLU A 240 -22.04 1.13 -4.16
N MET A 241 -21.06 0.27 -3.88
CA MET A 241 -20.01 -0.11 -4.82
C MET A 241 -20.03 -1.62 -5.04
N LEU A 242 -19.61 -2.05 -6.23
CA LEU A 242 -19.43 -3.47 -6.52
C LEU A 242 -18.04 -3.93 -6.10
N GLY A 243 -17.95 -5.13 -5.54
CA GLY A 243 -16.68 -5.75 -5.12
C GLY A 243 -16.31 -6.95 -5.99
N ILE A 244 -15.07 -7.02 -6.44
CA ILE A 244 -14.47 -8.21 -7.06
C ILE A 244 -13.36 -8.72 -6.15
N VAL A 245 -13.54 -9.93 -5.64
CA VAL A 245 -12.61 -10.58 -4.71
C VAL A 245 -11.79 -11.62 -5.49
N THR A 246 -10.47 -11.52 -5.41
CA THR A 246 -9.55 -12.54 -5.93
C THR A 246 -8.89 -13.26 -4.77
N VAL A 247 -8.99 -14.59 -4.74
CA VAL A 247 -8.27 -15.46 -3.80
C VAL A 247 -7.14 -16.15 -4.54
N ASN A 248 -5.94 -16.18 -3.97
CA ASN A 248 -4.77 -16.82 -4.56
C ASN A 248 -4.24 -17.98 -3.71
N ASN A 249 -3.31 -18.74 -4.28
CA ASN A 249 -2.62 -19.88 -3.63
C ASN A 249 -3.56 -21.01 -3.20
N LEU A 250 -4.64 -21.23 -3.95
CA LEU A 250 -5.56 -22.33 -3.73
C LEU A 250 -4.94 -23.67 -4.18
N ALA A 251 -5.27 -24.74 -3.48
CA ALA A 251 -4.97 -26.11 -3.88
C ALA A 251 -6.15 -26.71 -4.66
N ILE A 252 -5.91 -27.14 -5.90
CA ILE A 252 -6.94 -27.70 -6.78
C ILE A 252 -7.57 -28.94 -6.13
N GLY A 253 -8.90 -29.01 -6.15
CA GLY A 253 -9.70 -30.09 -5.59
C GLY A 253 -10.07 -29.90 -4.11
N CYS A 254 -9.50 -28.92 -3.43
CA CYS A 254 -9.87 -28.59 -2.05
C CYS A 254 -11.10 -27.69 -1.99
N PHE A 255 -11.86 -27.77 -0.89
CA PHE A 255 -13.00 -26.90 -0.60
C PHE A 255 -12.57 -25.73 0.28
N TYR A 256 -13.08 -24.55 -0.03
CA TYR A 256 -12.76 -23.30 0.67
C TYR A 256 -14.02 -22.54 1.02
N ALA A 257 -13.94 -21.74 2.08
CA ALA A 257 -14.93 -20.73 2.42
C ALA A 257 -14.31 -19.34 2.29
N LEU A 258 -14.96 -18.47 1.52
CA LEU A 258 -14.71 -17.04 1.51
C LEU A 258 -15.71 -16.37 2.46
N LEU A 259 -15.18 -15.74 3.50
CA LEU A 259 -15.94 -15.14 4.60
C LEU A 259 -15.89 -13.62 4.47
N ARG A 260 -17.05 -12.97 4.54
CA ARG A 260 -17.20 -11.51 4.47
C ARG A 260 -17.58 -10.96 5.84
N TYR A 261 -16.90 -9.92 6.28
CA TYR A 261 -17.17 -9.21 7.54
C TYR A 261 -17.36 -7.71 7.26
N SER A 262 -18.37 -7.09 7.83
CA SER A 262 -18.71 -5.67 7.66
C SER A 262 -18.07 -4.80 8.74
N SER A 263 -17.25 -5.40 9.62
CA SER A 263 -16.53 -4.71 10.68
C SER A 263 -15.21 -5.40 10.98
N TYR A 264 -14.14 -4.62 11.16
CA TYR A 264 -12.87 -5.15 11.65
C TYR A 264 -13.02 -5.85 13.00
N LYS A 265 -13.98 -5.45 13.84
CA LYS A 265 -14.14 -6.00 15.20
C LYS A 265 -14.58 -7.45 15.22
N SER A 266 -15.20 -7.96 14.14
CA SER A 266 -15.64 -9.35 14.05
C SER A 266 -14.66 -10.28 13.35
N VAL A 267 -13.61 -9.73 12.72
CA VAL A 267 -12.59 -10.52 12.03
C VAL A 267 -11.71 -11.24 13.06
N PRO A 268 -11.64 -12.58 13.05
CA PRO A 268 -10.71 -13.32 13.90
C PRO A 268 -9.26 -13.05 13.49
N THR A 269 -8.36 -13.02 14.48
CA THR A 269 -6.92 -12.85 14.27
C THR A 269 -6.11 -14.10 14.60
N ARG A 270 -6.76 -15.12 15.16
CA ARG A 270 -6.16 -16.37 15.63
C ARG A 270 -7.19 -17.49 15.61
N GLY A 271 -6.71 -18.71 15.74
CA GLY A 271 -7.46 -19.96 15.69
C GLY A 271 -7.22 -20.71 14.38
N ASP A 272 -7.61 -21.99 14.39
CA ASP A 272 -7.58 -22.82 13.20
C ASP A 272 -8.64 -22.38 12.18
N ALA A 273 -8.72 -23.06 11.03
CA ALA A 273 -9.75 -22.77 10.02
C ALA A 273 -11.18 -22.85 10.60
N ASN A 274 -11.44 -23.75 11.56
CA ASN A 274 -12.76 -23.85 12.20
C ASN A 274 -13.12 -22.59 13.00
N ALA A 275 -12.15 -21.94 13.65
CA ALA A 275 -12.38 -20.68 14.34
C ALA A 275 -12.92 -19.60 13.40
N PHE A 276 -12.40 -19.52 12.17
CA PHE A 276 -12.94 -18.64 11.13
C PHE A 276 -14.31 -19.11 10.63
N LEU A 277 -14.48 -20.40 10.34
CA LEU A 277 -15.74 -20.99 9.86
C LEU A 277 -16.91 -20.90 10.86
N GLN A 278 -16.63 -20.65 12.14
CA GLN A 278 -17.61 -20.46 13.22
C GLN A 278 -17.66 -19.01 13.74
N SER A 279 -16.89 -18.11 13.13
CA SER A 279 -16.86 -16.70 13.53
C SER A 279 -18.12 -15.95 13.10
N ASN A 280 -18.26 -14.71 13.60
CA ASN A 280 -19.37 -13.83 13.26
C ASN A 280 -19.14 -13.11 11.91
N PHE A 281 -18.99 -13.89 10.83
CA PHE A 281 -19.04 -13.36 9.47
C PHE A 281 -20.48 -12.99 9.10
N ASP A 282 -20.65 -12.04 8.19
CA ASP A 282 -21.96 -11.66 7.67
C ASP A 282 -22.39 -12.56 6.51
N GLU A 283 -21.44 -12.98 5.67
CA GLU A 283 -21.68 -13.91 4.57
C GLU A 283 -20.57 -14.93 4.42
N ARG A 284 -20.94 -16.10 3.88
CA ARG A 284 -20.05 -17.21 3.57
C ARG A 284 -20.36 -17.74 2.17
N HIS A 285 -19.33 -17.75 1.33
CA HIS A 285 -19.38 -18.35 0.00
C HIS A 285 -18.43 -19.55 -0.05
N GLU A 286 -18.97 -20.73 -0.36
CA GLU A 286 -18.19 -21.95 -0.46
C GLU A 286 -17.92 -22.33 -1.91
N PHE A 287 -16.73 -22.83 -2.19
CA PHE A 287 -16.37 -23.29 -3.52
C PHE A 287 -15.30 -24.38 -3.47
N MET A 288 -15.27 -25.22 -4.50
CA MET A 288 -14.16 -26.14 -4.75
C MET A 288 -13.19 -25.46 -5.71
N ALA A 289 -11.91 -25.41 -5.36
CA ALA A 289 -10.88 -24.82 -6.21
C ALA A 289 -10.65 -25.67 -7.46
N THR A 290 -10.87 -25.10 -8.64
CA THR A 290 -10.55 -25.72 -9.95
C THR A 290 -9.27 -25.16 -10.56
N SER A 291 -8.71 -24.11 -9.94
CA SER A 291 -7.48 -23.42 -10.31
C SER A 291 -6.75 -22.97 -9.03
N THR A 292 -5.54 -22.42 -9.16
CA THR A 292 -4.79 -21.81 -8.05
C THR A 292 -5.33 -20.44 -7.62
N ASP A 293 -6.17 -19.84 -8.47
CA ASP A 293 -6.83 -18.57 -8.23
C ASP A 293 -8.34 -18.70 -8.41
N TYR A 294 -9.09 -17.93 -7.63
CA TYR A 294 -10.55 -17.86 -7.71
C TYR A 294 -11.01 -16.41 -7.69
N VAL A 295 -11.91 -16.07 -8.62
CA VAL A 295 -12.52 -14.74 -8.71
C VAL A 295 -13.98 -14.86 -8.31
N TYR A 296 -14.40 -13.99 -7.39
CA TYR A 296 -15.75 -13.91 -6.85
C TYR A 296 -16.26 -12.48 -7.01
N GLU A 297 -17.36 -12.32 -7.74
CA GLU A 297 -18.11 -11.07 -7.76
C GLU A 297 -19.05 -11.06 -6.56
N ASP A 298 -18.81 -10.17 -5.59
CA ASP A 298 -19.66 -10.09 -4.40
C ASP A 298 -21.04 -9.53 -4.82
N PRO A 299 -22.14 -10.30 -4.66
CA PRO A 299 -23.47 -9.83 -4.98
C PRO A 299 -23.97 -8.77 -3.99
N MET A 300 -23.33 -8.62 -2.83
CA MET A 300 -23.64 -7.57 -1.87
C MET A 300 -22.86 -6.29 -2.17
N ALA A 301 -23.58 -5.17 -2.20
CA ALA A 301 -22.96 -3.87 -2.28
C ALA A 301 -22.02 -3.61 -1.09
N ILE A 302 -20.89 -2.96 -1.38
CA ILE A 302 -19.98 -2.40 -0.40
C ILE A 302 -20.35 -0.93 -0.24
N LEU A 303 -20.74 -0.52 0.97
CA LEU A 303 -21.04 0.89 1.24
C LEU A 303 -19.74 1.68 1.36
N SER A 304 -19.63 2.78 0.62
CA SER A 304 -18.43 3.62 0.56
C SER A 304 -18.01 4.16 1.93
N SER A 305 -18.95 4.46 2.81
CA SER A 305 -18.68 4.97 4.16
C SER A 305 -18.32 3.90 5.20
N GLY A 306 -18.44 2.61 4.84
CA GLY A 306 -18.28 1.50 5.76
C GLY A 306 -16.90 0.85 5.73
N SER A 307 -16.89 -0.42 6.13
CA SER A 307 -15.75 -1.31 5.94
C SER A 307 -16.22 -2.71 5.59
N VAL A 308 -15.47 -3.42 4.76
CA VAL A 308 -15.68 -4.83 4.47
C VAL A 308 -14.34 -5.54 4.45
N TYR A 309 -14.27 -6.75 5.02
CA TYR A 309 -13.08 -7.58 5.08
C TYR A 309 -13.41 -8.97 4.55
N TYR A 310 -12.52 -9.51 3.75
CA TYR A 310 -12.61 -10.88 3.26
C TYR A 310 -11.50 -11.74 3.85
N ARG A 311 -11.84 -12.95 4.28
CA ARG A 311 -10.88 -14.00 4.66
C ARG A 311 -11.26 -15.28 3.95
N CYS A 312 -10.28 -15.96 3.35
CA CYS A 312 -10.51 -17.26 2.76
C CYS A 312 -9.76 -18.33 3.55
N VAL A 313 -10.45 -19.40 3.93
CA VAL A 313 -9.91 -20.54 4.69
C VAL A 313 -10.29 -21.85 4.03
N LEU A 314 -9.44 -22.87 4.20
CA LEU A 314 -9.74 -24.25 3.81
C LEU A 314 -10.90 -24.79 4.67
N ILE A 315 -11.84 -25.50 4.04
CA ILE A 315 -12.85 -26.28 4.75
C ILE A 315 -12.24 -27.67 5.01
N PRO A 316 -12.01 -28.06 6.29
CA PRO A 316 -11.50 -29.39 6.61
C PRO A 316 -12.48 -30.47 6.15
N GLU A 317 -11.95 -31.60 5.68
CA GLU A 317 -12.73 -32.79 5.30
C GLU A 317 -13.45 -33.46 6.48
#